data_AF-A0A8J2ZDM3-F1
#
_entry.id   AF-A0A8J2ZDM3-F1
#
_cell.length_a   1.000
_cell.length_b   1.000
_cell.length_c   1.000
_cell.angle_alpha   90.00
_cell.angle_beta   90.00
_cell.angle_gamma   90.00
#
_symmetry.space_group_name_H-M   'P 1'
#
loop_
_entity.id
_entity.type
_entity.pdbx_description
1 polymer ?
#
loop_
_entity_poly.entity_id
_entity_poly.type
_entity_poly.pdbx_seq_one_letter_code
_entity_poly.pdbx_strand_id
1 'polypeptide(L)'
;MTAGPGLGRIGITFCPGKKDPAAMSGPWDRDLALDLAAIRAWGAALVVTLTEARELRLLGVPHLGEAVRAHGMAWLHLPIRDVAVPDAAFEATWAASAGAAIRARLHAGERVLVHCRGGLGRAGTIAARLLAELGTPPEEAIARVRAARPGAIETPEQEAHVRACRPVPPRDTAAASPGAEDRAVGALLGLAVGDAVGTTLEFAARDSRPPLTDMVGGGPFRLAPGQWTDDTAMALALADSLLARGGLDEQDLLRRFLAWYERGAYSCTGTCFDIGLTTREALARFRRGGVDHPGPTDPDKAGNGSLMRLAPVALRFRRDRAALRDAAARQSRTTHGAAEAVVACIAFAELLADAIAGAPREAVLRPRPGPYAGAIGAIMAGSWRGKARRDIRASGYVAHALEAALWCVAQAEDFRAAVLLAANLGEDADTTAAIAGQLAGALHGATGIPAEWRARLAWAGRIEQTARALFAAG
;
A
#
# COMPACT_ATOMS: atom_id res chain seq x y z
N MET A 1 6.33 17.88 -23.91
CA MET A 1 6.75 19.12 -23.23
C MET A 1 7.13 18.82 -21.78
N THR A 2 8.01 19.63 -21.17
CA THR A 2 8.25 19.59 -19.71
C THR A 2 6.98 20.02 -18.97
N ALA A 3 6.67 19.42 -17.82
CA ALA A 3 5.48 19.77 -17.02
C ALA A 3 5.70 21.06 -16.20
N GLY A 4 6.93 21.28 -15.72
CA GLY A 4 7.39 22.48 -15.03
C GLY A 4 8.85 22.31 -14.59
N PRO A 5 9.49 23.34 -13.99
CA PRO A 5 10.86 23.22 -13.49
C PRO A 5 11.01 22.04 -12.52
N GLY A 6 11.99 21.17 -12.76
CA GLY A 6 12.24 19.98 -11.93
C GLY A 6 11.21 18.85 -12.06
N LEU A 7 10.16 19.04 -12.86
CA LEU A 7 9.13 18.03 -13.09
C LEU A 7 9.42 17.18 -14.35
N GLY A 8 8.69 16.08 -14.44
CA GLY A 8 8.66 15.17 -15.56
C GLY A 8 8.08 15.76 -16.84
N ARG A 9 7.79 14.90 -17.82
CA ARG A 9 7.34 15.32 -19.16
C ARG A 9 5.96 14.81 -19.48
N ILE A 10 5.15 15.66 -20.12
CA ILE A 10 3.85 15.30 -20.69
C ILE A 10 4.01 15.13 -22.19
N GLY A 11 3.66 13.95 -22.70
CA GLY A 11 3.57 13.62 -24.12
C GLY A 11 2.11 13.61 -24.57
N ILE A 12 1.85 14.02 -25.81
CA ILE A 12 0.53 13.94 -26.44
C ILE A 12 0.68 13.22 -27.77
N THR A 13 -0.19 12.25 -28.03
CA THR A 13 -0.25 11.56 -29.33
C THR A 13 -1.68 11.16 -29.68
N PHE A 14 -1.90 10.79 -30.94
CA PHE A 14 -3.12 10.10 -31.38
C PHE A 14 -3.13 8.65 -30.87
N CYS A 15 -4.25 7.96 -31.02
CA CYS A 15 -4.40 6.60 -30.51
C CYS A 15 -3.36 5.64 -31.12
N PRO A 16 -2.50 5.00 -30.31
CA PRO A 16 -1.50 4.04 -30.79
C PRO A 16 -2.16 2.88 -31.53
N GLY A 17 -1.57 2.45 -32.64
CA GLY A 17 -2.05 1.34 -33.46
C GLY A 17 -3.37 1.60 -34.18
N LYS A 18 -3.87 2.85 -34.19
CA LYS A 18 -5.17 3.16 -34.77
C LYS A 18 -5.25 2.77 -36.25
N LYS A 19 -6.37 2.15 -36.60
CA LYS A 19 -6.81 1.86 -37.95
C LYS A 19 -8.07 2.66 -38.22
N ASP A 20 -7.97 3.66 -39.09
CA ASP A 20 -9.05 4.60 -39.37
C ASP A 20 -9.02 5.01 -40.85
N PRO A 21 -9.70 4.24 -41.73
CA PRO A 21 -9.65 4.49 -43.17
C PRO A 21 -10.39 5.77 -43.58
N ALA A 22 -11.25 6.31 -42.72
CA ALA A 22 -12.12 7.46 -43.00
C ALA A 22 -11.72 8.72 -42.21
N ALA A 23 -10.53 8.76 -41.61
CA ALA A 23 -10.09 9.94 -40.87
C ALA A 23 -9.94 11.16 -41.80
N MET A 24 -10.30 12.34 -41.29
CA MET A 24 -10.19 13.61 -42.02
C MET A 24 -8.75 13.95 -42.46
N SER A 25 -7.74 13.40 -41.78
CA SER A 25 -6.32 13.58 -42.12
C SER A 25 -5.79 12.54 -43.12
N GLY A 26 -6.66 11.75 -43.73
CA GLY A 26 -6.31 10.62 -44.60
C GLY A 26 -6.37 9.27 -43.87
N PRO A 27 -6.37 8.15 -44.61
CA PRO A 27 -6.49 6.83 -44.01
C PRO A 27 -5.30 6.50 -43.10
N TRP A 28 -5.59 5.90 -41.94
CA TRP A 28 -4.58 5.40 -41.00
C TRP A 28 -4.62 3.88 -40.94
N ASP A 29 -3.46 3.24 -41.06
CA ASP A 29 -3.25 1.83 -40.74
C ASP A 29 -1.93 1.70 -39.97
N ARG A 30 -2.01 1.92 -38.66
CA ARG A 30 -0.82 1.90 -37.81
C ARG A 30 -0.57 0.54 -37.19
N ASP A 31 0.71 0.24 -37.00
CA ASP A 31 1.13 -0.92 -36.23
C ASP A 31 1.20 -0.58 -34.73
N LEU A 32 0.43 -1.31 -33.93
CA LEU A 32 0.34 -1.08 -32.49
C LEU A 32 1.67 -1.37 -31.78
N ALA A 33 2.39 -2.43 -32.17
CA ALA A 33 3.64 -2.80 -31.51
C ALA A 33 4.74 -1.78 -31.79
N LEU A 34 4.85 -1.28 -33.03
CA LEU A 34 5.80 -0.23 -33.38
C LEU A 34 5.49 1.08 -32.63
N ASP A 35 4.21 1.46 -32.53
CA ASP A 35 3.81 2.65 -31.77
C ASP A 35 4.17 2.52 -30.28
N LEU A 36 3.88 1.37 -29.66
CA LEU A 36 4.20 1.13 -28.26
C LEU A 36 5.71 1.03 -28.01
N ALA A 37 6.48 0.49 -28.94
CA ALA A 37 7.94 0.50 -28.89
C ALA A 37 8.49 1.93 -28.94
N ALA A 38 7.95 2.79 -29.80
CA ALA A 38 8.34 4.21 -29.86
C ALA A 38 7.97 4.96 -28.57
N ILE A 39 6.78 4.69 -28.01
CA ILE A 39 6.34 5.28 -26.74
C ILE A 39 7.24 4.84 -25.58
N ARG A 40 7.62 3.57 -25.54
CA ARG A 40 8.59 3.04 -24.57
C ARG A 40 9.97 3.68 -24.75
N ALA A 41 10.45 3.82 -25.98
CA ALA A 41 11.73 4.44 -26.29
C ALA A 41 11.75 5.93 -25.88
N TRP A 42 10.61 6.62 -25.96
CA TRP A 42 10.46 7.98 -25.43
C TRP A 42 10.56 8.05 -23.89
N GLY A 43 10.42 6.90 -23.21
CA GLY A 43 10.55 6.73 -21.78
C GLY A 43 9.23 6.94 -21.02
N ALA A 44 8.08 6.63 -21.64
CA ALA A 44 6.80 6.72 -20.95
C ALA A 44 6.73 5.74 -19.78
N ALA A 45 6.52 6.26 -18.57
CA ALA A 45 6.24 5.46 -17.38
C ALA A 45 4.74 5.12 -17.27
N LEU A 46 3.88 6.01 -17.80
CA LEU A 46 2.42 5.88 -17.77
C LEU A 46 1.81 6.31 -19.10
N VAL A 47 0.87 5.51 -19.61
CA VAL A 47 0.02 5.84 -20.76
C VAL A 47 -1.44 6.03 -20.29
N VAL A 48 -1.95 7.25 -20.45
CA VAL A 48 -3.33 7.63 -20.16
C VAL A 48 -4.15 7.57 -21.44
N THR A 49 -5.14 6.69 -21.46
CA THR A 49 -6.06 6.49 -22.59
C THR A 49 -7.37 7.21 -22.32
N LEU A 50 -7.73 8.17 -23.17
CA LEU A 50 -8.99 8.93 -23.04
C LEU A 50 -10.08 8.45 -24.01
N THR A 51 -9.72 7.57 -24.94
CA THR A 51 -10.60 6.98 -25.95
C THR A 51 -11.58 5.99 -25.31
N GLU A 52 -12.87 6.06 -25.63
CA GLU A 52 -13.87 5.12 -25.11
C GLU A 52 -13.62 3.69 -25.61
N ALA A 53 -14.03 2.67 -24.84
CA ALA A 53 -13.82 1.27 -25.23
C ALA A 53 -14.44 0.92 -26.60
N ARG A 54 -15.59 1.54 -26.93
CA ARG A 54 -16.21 1.40 -28.26
C ARG A 54 -15.36 1.98 -29.38
N GLU A 55 -14.72 3.12 -29.13
CA GLU A 55 -13.84 3.76 -30.12
C GLU A 55 -12.56 2.94 -30.30
N LEU A 56 -11.99 2.38 -29.24
CA LEU A 56 -10.82 1.48 -29.35
C LEU A 56 -11.10 0.27 -30.25
N ARG A 57 -12.32 -0.32 -30.17
CA ARG A 57 -12.76 -1.37 -31.09
C ARG A 57 -12.83 -0.87 -32.53
N LEU A 58 -13.47 0.29 -32.76
CA LEU A 58 -13.58 0.89 -34.09
C LEU A 58 -12.22 1.24 -34.70
N LEU A 59 -11.24 1.60 -33.86
CA LEU A 59 -9.87 1.90 -34.26
C LEU A 59 -8.99 0.64 -34.41
N GLY A 60 -9.54 -0.57 -34.27
CA GLY A 60 -8.80 -1.82 -34.42
C GLY A 60 -7.83 -2.14 -33.28
N VAL A 61 -7.96 -1.50 -32.11
CA VAL A 61 -7.08 -1.67 -30.94
C VAL A 61 -7.83 -1.96 -29.63
N PRO A 62 -8.72 -2.97 -29.59
CA PRO A 62 -9.51 -3.28 -28.38
C PRO A 62 -8.67 -3.66 -27.15
N HIS A 63 -7.49 -4.24 -27.35
CA HIS A 63 -6.59 -4.73 -26.29
C HIS A 63 -5.42 -3.78 -26.00
N LEU A 64 -5.55 -2.48 -26.34
CA LEU A 64 -4.48 -1.49 -26.17
C LEU A 64 -3.88 -1.50 -24.76
N GLY A 65 -4.70 -1.63 -23.72
CA GLY A 65 -4.23 -1.62 -22.33
C GLY A 65 -3.39 -2.83 -21.93
N GLU A 66 -3.66 -4.00 -22.51
CA GLU A 66 -2.83 -5.20 -22.30
C GLU A 66 -1.49 -5.04 -23.03
N ALA A 67 -1.53 -4.54 -24.25
CA ALA A 67 -0.33 -4.30 -25.06
C ALA A 67 0.60 -3.26 -24.42
N VAL A 68 0.07 -2.17 -23.85
CA VAL A 68 0.85 -1.16 -23.09
C VAL A 68 1.59 -1.81 -21.91
N ARG A 69 0.89 -2.65 -21.13
CA ARG A 69 1.48 -3.33 -19.97
C ARG A 69 2.53 -4.35 -20.38
N ALA A 70 2.32 -5.08 -21.48
CA ALA A 70 3.31 -6.00 -22.03
C ALA A 70 4.62 -5.30 -22.44
N HIS A 71 4.56 -4.00 -22.74
CA HIS A 71 5.74 -3.17 -23.01
C HIS A 71 6.37 -2.54 -21.75
N GLY A 72 5.93 -2.94 -20.55
CA GLY A 72 6.51 -2.51 -19.28
C GLY A 72 6.08 -1.12 -18.83
N MET A 73 4.97 -0.58 -19.37
CA MET A 73 4.46 0.74 -19.04
C MET A 73 3.16 0.63 -18.23
N ALA A 74 2.95 1.53 -17.28
CA ALA A 74 1.67 1.60 -16.59
C ALA A 74 0.57 2.08 -17.56
N TRP A 75 -0.66 1.63 -17.35
CA TRP A 75 -1.81 2.01 -18.16
C TRP A 75 -2.97 2.47 -17.28
N LEU A 76 -3.56 3.61 -17.65
CA LEU A 76 -4.73 4.18 -17.01
C LEU A 76 -5.77 4.54 -18.06
N HIS A 77 -6.99 4.03 -17.91
CA HIS A 77 -8.10 4.28 -18.84
C HIS A 77 -9.11 5.23 -18.20
N LEU A 78 -9.21 6.44 -18.75
CA LEU A 78 -10.09 7.50 -18.27
C LEU A 78 -10.91 8.04 -19.46
N PRO A 79 -11.94 7.29 -19.89
CA PRO A 79 -12.66 7.62 -21.12
C PRO A 79 -13.34 8.99 -21.02
N ILE A 80 -13.22 9.79 -22.07
CA ILE A 80 -13.97 11.02 -22.29
C ILE A 80 -14.66 10.86 -23.64
N ARG A 81 -15.97 11.14 -23.70
CA ARG A 81 -16.74 11.13 -24.96
C ARG A 81 -16.04 12.00 -26.01
N ASP A 82 -16.02 11.56 -27.26
CA ASP A 82 -15.29 12.28 -28.30
C ASP A 82 -15.73 13.75 -28.42
N VAL A 83 -14.75 14.63 -28.64
CA VAL A 83 -14.88 16.11 -28.66
C VAL A 83 -15.34 16.76 -27.33
N ALA A 84 -15.84 15.99 -26.36
CA ALA A 84 -16.36 16.52 -25.10
C ALA A 84 -15.25 16.89 -24.09
N VAL A 85 -15.68 17.55 -23.02
CA VAL A 85 -14.91 17.75 -21.78
C VAL A 85 -15.14 16.57 -20.82
N PRO A 86 -14.30 16.41 -19.78
CA PRO A 86 -14.58 15.51 -18.66
C PRO A 86 -16.01 15.61 -18.11
N ASP A 87 -16.63 14.47 -17.85
CA ASP A 87 -17.94 14.38 -17.19
C ASP A 87 -17.81 14.13 -15.67
N ALA A 88 -18.93 14.04 -14.97
CA ALA A 88 -18.94 13.84 -13.52
C ALA A 88 -18.27 12.53 -13.07
N ALA A 89 -18.36 11.46 -13.87
CA ALA A 89 -17.73 10.18 -13.55
C ALA A 89 -16.20 10.26 -13.71
N PHE A 90 -15.74 10.94 -14.75
CA PHE A 90 -14.33 11.29 -14.91
C PHE A 90 -13.84 12.12 -13.73
N GLU A 91 -14.56 13.19 -13.36
CA GLU A 91 -14.15 14.07 -12.26
C GLU A 91 -14.07 13.34 -10.92
N ALA A 92 -15.04 12.48 -10.62
CA ALA A 92 -15.01 11.65 -9.41
C ALA A 92 -13.77 10.75 -9.39
N THR A 93 -13.43 10.11 -10.52
CA THR A 93 -12.24 9.25 -10.64
C THR A 93 -10.94 10.06 -10.54
N TRP A 94 -10.92 11.23 -11.17
CA TRP A 94 -9.76 12.14 -11.14
C TRP A 94 -9.47 12.64 -9.73
N ALA A 95 -10.51 13.06 -9.01
CA ALA A 95 -10.41 13.55 -7.64
C ALA A 95 -10.05 12.43 -6.65
N ALA A 96 -10.60 11.23 -6.84
CA ALA A 96 -10.38 10.10 -5.94
C ALA A 96 -8.98 9.48 -6.03
N SER A 97 -8.40 9.39 -7.24
CA SER A 97 -7.11 8.69 -7.41
C SER A 97 -6.33 9.09 -8.66
N ALA A 98 -6.98 9.12 -9.82
CA ALA A 98 -6.27 9.21 -11.09
C ALA A 98 -5.43 10.49 -11.25
N GLY A 99 -5.97 11.64 -10.86
CA GLY A 99 -5.24 12.91 -10.95
C GLY A 99 -4.01 12.93 -10.05
N ALA A 100 -4.14 12.47 -8.81
CA ALA A 100 -3.03 12.41 -7.86
C ALA A 100 -1.92 11.46 -8.34
N ALA A 101 -2.29 10.26 -8.81
CA ALA A 101 -1.36 9.27 -9.33
C ALA A 101 -0.59 9.74 -10.58
N ILE A 102 -1.20 10.56 -11.44
CA ILE A 102 -0.52 11.16 -12.61
C ILE A 102 0.43 12.26 -12.15
N ARG A 103 -0.02 13.18 -11.29
CA ARG A 103 0.81 14.29 -10.79
C ARG A 103 2.01 13.79 -9.99
N ALA A 104 1.85 12.75 -9.16
CA ALA A 104 2.95 12.15 -8.40
C ALA A 104 4.09 11.66 -9.31
N ARG A 105 3.77 11.00 -10.43
CA ARG A 105 4.77 10.57 -11.43
C ARG A 105 5.49 11.75 -12.07
N LEU A 106 4.75 12.81 -12.40
CA LEU A 106 5.35 14.03 -12.93
C LEU A 106 6.25 14.72 -11.89
N HIS A 107 5.88 14.72 -10.60
CA HIS A 107 6.78 15.19 -9.52
C HIS A 107 8.03 14.31 -9.36
N ALA A 108 7.92 13.00 -9.61
CA ALA A 108 9.06 12.07 -9.61
C ALA A 108 9.97 12.19 -10.85
N GLY A 109 9.71 13.15 -11.75
CA GLY A 109 10.50 13.32 -12.98
C GLY A 109 10.14 12.35 -14.10
N GLU A 110 9.10 11.53 -13.93
CA GLU A 110 8.70 10.52 -14.90
C GLU A 110 7.97 11.13 -16.10
N ARG A 111 7.78 10.33 -17.16
CA ARG A 111 7.12 10.78 -18.38
C ARG A 111 5.74 10.15 -18.51
N VAL A 112 4.73 11.00 -18.67
CA VAL A 112 3.33 10.59 -18.84
C VAL A 112 2.90 10.90 -20.26
N LEU A 113 2.39 9.89 -20.97
CA LEU A 113 1.81 10.04 -22.29
C LEU A 113 0.28 10.07 -22.18
N VAL A 114 -0.34 11.08 -22.78
CA VAL A 114 -1.81 11.19 -22.87
C VAL A 114 -2.23 11.05 -24.33
N HIS A 115 -3.24 10.23 -24.61
CA HIS A 115 -3.79 10.11 -25.96
C HIS A 115 -5.32 10.04 -25.99
N CYS A 116 -5.86 10.39 -27.15
CA CYS A 116 -7.25 10.17 -27.55
C CYS A 116 -7.27 9.72 -29.02
N ARG A 117 -8.42 9.72 -29.70
CA ARG A 117 -8.49 9.36 -31.13
C ARG A 117 -7.49 10.13 -32.00
N GLY A 118 -7.54 11.47 -31.98
CA GLY A 118 -6.68 12.34 -32.80
C GLY A 118 -5.46 12.94 -32.09
N GLY A 119 -5.43 12.85 -30.74
CA GLY A 119 -4.40 13.49 -29.94
C GLY A 119 -4.46 15.03 -29.98
N LEU A 120 -5.66 15.60 -30.08
CA LEU A 120 -5.91 17.04 -30.18
C LEU A 120 -6.79 17.55 -29.04
N GLY A 121 -8.11 17.37 -29.10
CA GLY A 121 -9.07 17.93 -28.13
C GLY A 121 -8.95 17.32 -26.74
N ARG A 122 -9.45 16.09 -26.55
CA ARG A 122 -9.42 15.40 -25.24
C ARG A 122 -8.01 15.32 -24.64
N ALA A 123 -7.04 14.87 -25.43
CA ALA A 123 -5.66 14.72 -24.98
C ALA A 123 -5.00 16.06 -24.66
N GLY A 124 -5.21 17.09 -25.48
CA GLY A 124 -4.74 18.44 -25.21
C GLY A 124 -5.38 19.05 -23.96
N THR A 125 -6.68 18.84 -23.78
CA THR A 125 -7.44 19.33 -22.61
C THR A 125 -6.87 18.75 -21.31
N ILE A 126 -6.66 17.44 -21.25
CA ILE A 126 -6.09 16.79 -20.05
C ILE A 126 -4.62 17.15 -19.84
N ALA A 127 -3.83 17.27 -20.91
CA ALA A 127 -2.45 17.74 -20.80
C ALA A 127 -2.37 19.18 -20.25
N ALA A 128 -3.25 20.07 -20.69
CA ALA A 128 -3.32 21.45 -20.20
C ALA A 128 -3.87 21.53 -18.77
N ARG A 129 -4.87 20.70 -18.42
CA ARG A 129 -5.32 20.52 -17.03
C ARG A 129 -4.16 20.12 -16.12
N LEU A 130 -3.35 19.13 -16.52
CA LEU A 130 -2.19 18.71 -15.71
C LEU A 130 -1.18 19.84 -15.51
N LEU A 131 -0.88 20.63 -16.56
CA LEU A 131 -0.04 21.81 -16.43
C LEU A 131 -0.64 22.84 -15.46
N ALA A 132 -1.95 23.08 -15.56
CA ALA A 132 -2.68 24.00 -14.70
C ALA A 132 -2.67 23.57 -13.23
N GLU A 133 -2.94 22.28 -12.98
CA GLU A 133 -2.89 21.70 -11.64
C GLU A 133 -1.47 21.70 -11.06
N LEU A 134 -0.43 21.61 -11.90
CA LEU A 134 0.99 21.71 -11.49
C LEU A 134 1.49 23.16 -11.35
N GLY A 135 0.60 24.15 -11.46
CA GLY A 135 0.90 25.55 -11.18
C GLY A 135 1.20 26.43 -12.40
N THR A 136 1.09 25.92 -13.63
CA THR A 136 1.15 26.76 -14.84
C THR A 136 -0.17 27.54 -14.98
N PRO A 137 -0.19 28.86 -15.19
CA PRO A 137 -1.43 29.59 -15.45
C PRO A 137 -2.22 28.97 -16.62
N PRO A 138 -3.56 28.83 -16.54
CA PRO A 138 -4.35 28.14 -17.58
C PRO A 138 -4.11 28.62 -19.01
N GLU A 139 -3.99 29.93 -19.24
CA GLU A 139 -3.70 30.47 -20.58
C GLU A 139 -2.33 30.04 -21.10
N GLU A 140 -1.32 30.03 -20.22
CA GLU A 140 0.02 29.56 -20.56
C GLU A 140 0.02 28.04 -20.79
N ALA A 141 -0.76 27.28 -20.01
CA ALA A 141 -0.94 25.84 -20.22
C ALA A 141 -1.53 25.55 -21.60
N ILE A 142 -2.59 26.25 -21.99
CA ILE A 142 -3.20 26.15 -23.33
C ILE A 142 -2.16 26.47 -24.41
N ALA A 143 -1.43 27.58 -24.27
CA ALA A 143 -0.42 28.00 -25.23
C ALA A 143 0.71 26.95 -25.38
N ARG A 144 1.21 26.40 -24.26
CA ARG A 144 2.25 25.37 -24.25
C ARG A 144 1.79 24.06 -24.90
N VAL A 145 0.56 23.64 -24.63
CA VAL A 145 -0.04 22.47 -25.28
C VAL A 145 -0.14 22.70 -26.79
N ARG A 146 -0.62 23.86 -27.24
CA ARG A 146 -0.73 24.21 -28.66
C ARG A 146 0.62 24.34 -29.35
N ALA A 147 1.66 24.83 -28.66
CA ALA A 147 3.02 24.85 -29.18
C ALA A 147 3.60 23.43 -29.36
N ALA A 148 3.31 22.52 -28.43
CA ALA A 148 3.74 21.12 -28.54
C ALA A 148 2.90 20.30 -29.53
N ARG A 149 1.63 20.67 -29.71
CA ARG A 149 0.66 19.99 -30.57
C ARG A 149 -0.28 21.03 -31.21
N PRO A 150 0.08 21.57 -32.38
CA PRO A 150 -0.75 22.56 -33.07
C PRO A 150 -2.17 22.05 -33.30
N GLY A 151 -3.17 22.89 -33.01
CA GLY A 151 -4.60 22.54 -33.10
C GLY A 151 -5.17 21.78 -31.89
N ALA A 152 -4.38 21.52 -30.85
CA ALA A 152 -4.90 20.92 -29.62
C ALA A 152 -5.82 21.89 -28.84
N ILE A 153 -6.75 21.31 -28.06
CA ILE A 153 -7.83 22.03 -27.35
C ILE A 153 -8.74 22.70 -28.39
N GLU A 154 -9.65 21.90 -28.93
CA GLU A 154 -10.38 22.14 -30.18
C GLU A 154 -11.65 22.96 -29.98
N THR A 155 -12.22 23.00 -28.77
CA THR A 155 -13.51 23.65 -28.52
C THR A 155 -13.45 24.71 -27.41
N PRO A 156 -14.35 25.72 -27.43
CA PRO A 156 -14.47 26.70 -26.36
C PRO A 156 -14.75 26.06 -24.98
N GLU A 157 -15.52 24.97 -24.94
CA GLU A 157 -15.82 24.24 -23.70
C GLU A 157 -14.56 23.60 -23.11
N GLN A 158 -13.67 23.08 -23.95
CA GLN A 158 -12.38 22.54 -23.52
C GLN A 158 -11.46 23.63 -22.96
N GLU A 159 -11.42 24.80 -23.60
CA GLU A 159 -10.68 25.93 -23.05
C GLU A 159 -11.27 26.39 -21.70
N ALA A 160 -12.60 26.50 -21.61
CA ALA A 160 -13.29 26.87 -20.38
C ALA A 160 -13.01 25.86 -19.26
N HIS A 161 -12.95 24.56 -19.57
CA HIS A 161 -12.57 23.52 -18.63
C HIS A 161 -11.15 23.74 -18.08
N VAL A 162 -10.18 24.03 -18.96
CA VAL A 162 -8.79 24.31 -18.54
C VAL A 162 -8.73 25.60 -17.71
N ARG A 163 -9.45 26.66 -18.08
CA ARG A 163 -9.53 27.92 -17.33
C ARG A 163 -10.16 27.76 -15.94
N ALA A 164 -11.06 26.79 -15.79
CA ALA A 164 -11.67 26.45 -14.51
C ALA A 164 -10.73 25.64 -13.59
N CYS A 165 -9.66 25.05 -14.13
CA CYS A 165 -8.69 24.32 -13.33
C CYS A 165 -7.97 25.27 -12.35
N ARG A 166 -7.58 24.74 -11.21
CA ARG A 166 -6.83 25.45 -10.18
C ARG A 166 -5.54 24.69 -9.91
N PRO A 167 -4.44 25.38 -9.54
CA PRO A 167 -3.27 24.72 -9.00
C PRO A 167 -3.70 23.79 -7.87
N VAL A 168 -3.35 22.52 -8.00
CA VAL A 168 -3.46 21.56 -6.92
C VAL A 168 -2.09 21.60 -6.28
N PRO A 169 -1.93 22.19 -5.07
CA PRO A 169 -0.65 22.14 -4.40
C PRO A 169 -0.21 20.68 -4.37
N PRO A 170 1.09 20.38 -4.54
CA PRO A 170 1.58 19.04 -4.22
C PRO A 170 0.97 18.71 -2.86
N ARG A 171 0.22 17.61 -2.75
CA ARG A 171 -0.26 17.17 -1.43
C ARG A 171 0.99 17.19 -0.57
N ASP A 172 0.93 17.99 0.46
CA ASP A 172 2.03 18.41 1.28
C ASP A 172 2.88 17.17 1.62
N THR A 173 3.93 16.92 0.83
CA THR A 173 5.07 16.15 1.33
C THR A 173 5.80 16.96 2.41
N ALA A 174 5.33 18.20 2.64
CA ALA A 174 5.62 19.10 3.75
C ALA A 174 4.46 19.25 4.78
N ALA A 175 3.54 18.29 4.88
CA ALA A 175 3.32 17.77 6.23
C ALA A 175 4.67 17.14 6.55
N ALA A 176 5.53 17.87 7.29
CA ALA A 176 6.92 17.50 7.51
C ALA A 176 7.01 15.99 7.59
N SER A 177 7.66 15.35 6.61
CA SER A 177 7.75 13.89 6.50
C SER A 177 7.85 13.34 7.92
N PRO A 178 6.88 12.54 8.36
CA PRO A 178 6.65 12.34 9.78
C PRO A 178 7.97 11.98 10.44
N GLY A 179 8.29 12.66 11.55
CA GLY A 179 9.54 12.40 12.25
C GLY A 179 9.66 10.92 12.58
N ALA A 180 10.88 10.41 12.73
CA ALA A 180 11.11 9.00 13.00
C ALA A 180 10.30 8.49 14.22
N GLU A 181 10.06 9.35 15.21
CA GLU A 181 9.18 9.03 16.34
C GLU A 181 7.71 8.89 15.92
N ASP A 182 7.15 9.82 15.14
CA ASP A 182 5.77 9.74 14.64
C ASP A 182 5.56 8.49 13.78
N ARG A 183 6.58 8.09 13.00
CA ARG A 183 6.60 6.84 12.23
C ARG A 183 6.64 5.60 13.11
N ALA A 184 7.44 5.61 14.17
CA ALA A 184 7.47 4.54 15.16
C ALA A 184 6.13 4.38 15.88
N VAL A 185 5.54 5.49 16.35
CA VAL A 185 4.20 5.50 16.95
C VAL A 185 3.16 5.01 15.94
N GLY A 186 3.26 5.47 14.69
CA GLY A 186 2.40 5.06 13.59
C GLY A 186 2.46 3.55 13.35
N ALA A 187 3.63 2.92 13.41
CA ALA A 187 3.77 1.48 13.20
C ALA A 187 3.02 0.65 14.27
N LEU A 188 3.14 1.01 15.55
CA LEU A 188 2.49 0.26 16.62
C LEU A 188 0.99 0.57 16.73
N LEU A 189 0.58 1.83 16.55
CA LEU A 189 -0.85 2.17 16.44
C LEU A 189 -1.46 1.55 15.19
N GLY A 190 -0.72 1.55 14.08
CA GLY A 190 -1.16 1.03 12.80
C GLY A 190 -1.44 -0.47 12.85
N LEU A 191 -0.61 -1.23 13.58
CA LEU A 191 -0.88 -2.63 13.93
C LEU A 191 -2.27 -2.77 14.57
N ALA A 192 -2.50 -2.05 15.66
CA ALA A 192 -3.73 -2.17 16.45
C ALA A 192 -4.97 -1.67 15.71
N VAL A 193 -4.83 -0.64 14.89
CA VAL A 193 -5.90 -0.16 14.00
C VAL A 193 -6.19 -1.18 12.91
N GLY A 194 -5.16 -1.78 12.32
CA GLY A 194 -5.29 -2.83 11.30
C GLY A 194 -6.07 -4.02 11.84
N ASP A 195 -5.64 -4.55 12.98
CA ASP A 195 -6.28 -5.60 13.76
C ASP A 195 -7.78 -5.27 14.02
N ALA A 196 -8.06 -4.14 14.71
CA ALA A 196 -9.43 -3.75 15.07
C ALA A 196 -10.36 -3.51 13.88
N VAL A 197 -9.82 -3.14 12.71
CA VAL A 197 -10.60 -3.02 11.47
C VAL A 197 -10.80 -4.41 10.86
N GLY A 198 -9.74 -5.19 10.72
CA GLY A 198 -9.73 -6.46 10.00
C GLY A 198 -10.56 -7.57 10.66
N THR A 199 -10.63 -7.61 12.00
CA THR A 199 -11.41 -8.63 12.75
C THR A 199 -12.90 -8.65 12.34
N THR A 200 -13.42 -7.53 11.81
CA THR A 200 -14.79 -7.45 11.27
C THR A 200 -15.07 -8.50 10.18
N LEU A 201 -14.08 -8.80 9.34
CA LEU A 201 -14.19 -9.71 8.18
C LEU A 201 -13.38 -11.00 8.35
N GLU A 202 -12.89 -11.26 9.55
CA GLU A 202 -12.16 -12.46 9.89
C GLU A 202 -12.98 -13.73 9.61
N PHE A 203 -12.32 -14.72 9.00
CA PHE A 203 -12.89 -15.98 8.50
C PHE A 203 -13.94 -15.82 7.38
N ALA A 204 -14.26 -14.61 6.94
CA ALA A 204 -15.17 -14.40 5.83
C ALA A 204 -14.47 -14.71 4.51
N ALA A 205 -15.15 -15.41 3.61
CA ALA A 205 -14.67 -15.50 2.24
C ALA A 205 -14.62 -14.10 1.61
N ARG A 206 -13.61 -13.85 0.77
CA ARG A 206 -13.46 -12.59 0.05
C ARG A 206 -14.75 -12.21 -0.67
N ASP A 207 -15.14 -10.93 -0.55
CA ASP A 207 -16.32 -10.35 -1.18
C ASP A 207 -17.66 -11.04 -0.82
N SER A 208 -17.69 -11.91 0.20
CA SER A 208 -18.92 -12.54 0.71
C SER A 208 -19.77 -11.61 1.58
N ARG A 209 -19.20 -10.45 1.97
CA ARG A 209 -19.82 -9.40 2.78
C ARG A 209 -19.67 -8.06 2.07
N PRO A 210 -20.54 -7.06 2.37
CA PRO A 210 -20.35 -5.70 1.89
C PRO A 210 -18.95 -5.18 2.23
N PRO A 211 -18.31 -4.40 1.33
CA PRO A 211 -16.98 -3.87 1.60
C PRO A 211 -16.93 -3.07 2.90
N LEU A 212 -15.97 -3.40 3.74
CA LEU A 212 -15.68 -2.66 4.95
C LEU A 212 -15.13 -1.28 4.57
N THR A 213 -15.72 -0.22 5.12
CA THR A 213 -15.36 1.17 4.82
C THR A 213 -14.92 1.96 6.06
N ASP A 214 -15.11 1.39 7.25
CA ASP A 214 -14.81 2.05 8.52
C ASP A 214 -14.52 1.03 9.64
N MET A 215 -14.04 1.51 10.78
CA MET A 215 -13.84 0.71 11.99
C MET A 215 -15.18 0.55 12.72
N VAL A 216 -15.83 -0.61 12.54
CA VAL A 216 -17.21 -0.87 12.99
C VAL A 216 -17.34 -2.00 14.03
N GLY A 217 -16.25 -2.72 14.33
CA GLY A 217 -16.29 -3.89 15.21
C GLY A 217 -17.11 -5.04 14.61
N GLY A 218 -17.75 -5.84 15.46
CA GLY A 218 -18.47 -7.04 15.05
C GLY A 218 -17.53 -8.23 14.91
N GLY A 219 -17.46 -8.83 13.73
CA GLY A 219 -16.66 -10.02 13.50
C GLY A 219 -17.16 -11.27 14.24
N PRO A 220 -16.39 -12.37 14.21
CA PRO A 220 -16.73 -13.61 14.91
C PRO A 220 -16.86 -13.44 16.43
N PHE A 221 -16.15 -12.46 17.01
CA PHE A 221 -16.09 -12.22 18.46
C PHE A 221 -17.05 -11.14 18.96
N ARG A 222 -17.83 -10.51 18.08
CA ARG A 222 -18.82 -9.45 18.41
C ARG A 222 -18.18 -8.27 19.16
N LEU A 223 -17.02 -7.84 18.69
CA LEU A 223 -16.24 -6.76 19.29
C LEU A 223 -16.92 -5.41 19.13
N ALA A 224 -16.72 -4.51 20.09
CA ALA A 224 -17.08 -3.11 19.92
C ALA A 224 -16.13 -2.44 18.91
N PRO A 225 -16.56 -1.36 18.22
CA PRO A 225 -15.67 -0.57 17.36
C PRO A 225 -14.39 -0.17 18.10
N GLY A 226 -13.22 -0.51 17.53
CA GLY A 226 -11.91 -0.18 18.08
C GLY A 226 -11.33 -1.20 19.06
N GLN A 227 -12.05 -2.26 19.41
CA GLN A 227 -11.45 -3.42 20.08
C GLN A 227 -10.68 -4.28 19.07
N TRP A 228 -9.59 -4.86 19.54
CA TRP A 228 -8.58 -5.61 18.77
C TRP A 228 -8.33 -6.99 19.41
N THR A 229 -7.67 -7.89 18.67
CA THR A 229 -7.53 -9.33 18.96
C THR A 229 -6.17 -9.70 19.56
N ASP A 230 -5.70 -10.94 19.34
CA ASP A 230 -4.45 -11.43 19.87
C ASP A 230 -3.21 -10.78 19.23
N ASP A 231 -3.30 -10.29 18.00
CA ASP A 231 -2.24 -9.53 17.31
C ASP A 231 -1.70 -8.41 18.20
N THR A 232 -2.59 -7.53 18.62
CA THR A 232 -2.26 -6.37 19.45
C THR A 232 -1.91 -6.78 20.88
N ALA A 233 -2.60 -7.77 21.44
CA ALA A 233 -2.30 -8.26 22.80
C ALA A 233 -0.86 -8.79 22.88
N MET A 234 -0.46 -9.59 21.89
CA MET A 234 0.88 -10.18 21.82
C MET A 234 1.94 -9.14 21.46
N ALA A 235 1.61 -8.12 20.65
CA ALA A 235 2.50 -6.99 20.41
C ALA A 235 2.76 -6.17 21.69
N LEU A 236 1.74 -5.90 22.50
CA LEU A 236 1.89 -5.17 23.76
C LEU A 236 2.68 -5.98 24.81
N ALA A 237 2.46 -7.28 24.89
CA ALA A 237 3.26 -8.16 25.75
C ALA A 237 4.76 -8.17 25.35
N LEU A 238 5.04 -8.21 24.03
CA LEU A 238 6.40 -8.09 23.50
C LEU A 238 7.01 -6.73 23.82
N ALA A 239 6.28 -5.64 23.62
CA ALA A 239 6.72 -4.29 23.91
C ALA A 239 7.11 -4.11 25.39
N ASP A 240 6.24 -4.53 26.30
CA ASP A 240 6.50 -4.43 27.74
C ASP A 240 7.71 -5.28 28.16
N SER A 241 7.90 -6.46 27.56
CA SER A 241 9.09 -7.29 27.83
C SER A 241 10.38 -6.60 27.41
N LEU A 242 10.41 -6.05 26.18
CA LEU A 242 11.56 -5.33 25.65
C LEU A 242 11.94 -4.12 26.51
N LEU A 243 10.94 -3.38 27.02
CA LEU A 243 11.15 -2.24 27.91
C LEU A 243 11.66 -2.68 29.29
N ALA A 244 11.04 -3.70 29.88
CA ALA A 244 11.39 -4.15 31.24
C ALA A 244 12.78 -4.82 31.31
N ARG A 245 13.22 -5.46 30.23
CA ARG A 245 14.46 -6.26 30.20
C ARG A 245 15.61 -5.57 29.47
N GLY A 246 15.35 -4.42 28.83
CA GLY A 246 16.35 -3.69 28.05
C GLY A 246 16.75 -4.37 26.73
N GLY A 247 16.13 -5.50 26.39
CA GLY A 247 16.39 -6.34 25.23
C GLY A 247 15.38 -7.48 25.16
N LEU A 248 15.53 -8.39 24.19
CA LEU A 248 14.66 -9.57 24.10
C LEU A 248 15.09 -10.64 25.11
N ASP A 249 14.18 -10.96 26.03
CA ASP A 249 14.25 -12.06 27.00
C ASP A 249 13.07 -12.99 26.73
N GLU A 250 13.33 -14.14 26.11
CA GLU A 250 12.31 -15.07 25.64
C GLU A 250 11.47 -15.65 26.78
N GLN A 251 12.09 -15.87 27.94
CA GLN A 251 11.43 -16.37 29.13
C GLN A 251 10.44 -15.35 29.69
N ASP A 252 10.85 -14.09 29.84
CA ASP A 252 9.95 -13.01 30.26
C ASP A 252 8.79 -12.84 29.26
N LEU A 253 9.09 -12.85 27.95
CA LEU A 253 8.09 -12.76 26.91
C LEU A 253 7.06 -13.90 26.96
N LEU A 254 7.51 -15.15 27.08
CA LEU A 254 6.64 -16.31 27.19
C LEU A 254 5.80 -16.29 28.47
N ARG A 255 6.34 -15.79 29.58
CA ARG A 255 5.56 -15.58 30.82
C ARG A 255 4.47 -14.52 30.64
N ARG A 256 4.73 -13.45 29.87
CA ARG A 256 3.71 -12.43 29.55
C ARG A 256 2.64 -12.96 28.61
N PHE A 257 3.00 -13.78 27.62
CA PHE A 257 2.02 -14.48 26.80
C PHE A 257 1.17 -15.47 27.61
N LEU A 258 1.76 -16.18 28.57
CA LEU A 258 0.99 -17.00 29.52
C LEU A 258 0.07 -16.14 30.40
N ALA A 259 0.53 -14.99 30.87
CA ALA A 259 -0.31 -14.07 31.64
C ALA A 259 -1.50 -13.56 30.83
N TRP A 260 -1.30 -13.26 29.55
CA TRP A 260 -2.39 -12.95 28.63
C TRP A 260 -3.33 -14.13 28.47
N TYR A 261 -2.81 -15.30 28.11
CA TYR A 261 -3.60 -16.50 27.88
C TYR A 261 -4.44 -16.92 29.09
N GLU A 262 -3.86 -16.92 30.29
CA GLU A 262 -4.51 -17.44 31.50
C GLU A 262 -5.37 -16.43 32.24
N ARG A 263 -5.05 -15.13 32.14
CA ARG A 263 -5.66 -14.08 32.96
C ARG A 263 -6.18 -12.88 32.18
N GLY A 264 -6.11 -12.91 30.85
CA GLY A 264 -6.50 -11.79 30.00
C GLY A 264 -5.61 -10.56 30.15
N ALA A 265 -4.39 -10.70 30.70
CA ALA A 265 -3.43 -9.60 30.72
C ALA A 265 -3.20 -9.11 29.29
N TYR A 266 -3.12 -7.81 29.05
CA TYR A 266 -3.01 -7.27 27.68
C TYR A 266 -4.24 -7.41 26.77
N SER A 267 -5.38 -7.91 27.25
CA SER A 267 -6.60 -7.94 26.44
C SER A 267 -7.44 -6.67 26.63
N CYS A 268 -7.91 -6.08 25.53
CA CYS A 268 -8.84 -4.95 25.57
C CYS A 268 -10.26 -5.33 26.06
N THR A 269 -10.58 -6.63 26.11
CA THR A 269 -11.87 -7.16 26.62
C THR A 269 -11.74 -7.77 28.03
N GLY A 270 -10.52 -7.84 28.57
CA GLY A 270 -10.25 -8.41 29.90
C GLY A 270 -10.08 -9.93 29.94
N THR A 271 -10.28 -10.64 28.82
CA THR A 271 -10.06 -12.09 28.70
C THR A 271 -9.24 -12.42 27.45
N CYS A 272 -8.51 -13.54 27.45
CA CYS A 272 -7.90 -14.05 26.21
C CYS A 272 -8.97 -14.63 25.30
N PHE A 273 -8.94 -14.22 24.04
CA PHE A 273 -9.71 -14.79 22.94
C PHE A 273 -8.81 -14.79 21.70
N ASP A 274 -9.26 -15.49 20.66
CA ASP A 274 -8.60 -15.57 19.36
C ASP A 274 -7.18 -16.16 19.32
N ILE A 275 -6.74 -16.80 20.41
CA ILE A 275 -5.40 -17.41 20.42
C ILE A 275 -5.26 -18.52 19.36
N GLY A 276 -4.35 -18.32 18.42
CA GLY A 276 -3.99 -19.32 17.41
C GLY A 276 -3.48 -20.65 18.01
N LEU A 277 -3.78 -21.77 17.32
CA LEU A 277 -3.41 -23.12 17.78
C LEU A 277 -1.90 -23.28 18.01
N THR A 278 -1.08 -22.81 17.08
CA THR A 278 0.39 -22.88 17.17
C THR A 278 0.91 -22.13 18.40
N THR A 279 0.38 -20.92 18.66
CA THR A 279 0.70 -20.15 19.86
C THR A 279 0.31 -20.91 21.13
N ARG A 280 -0.92 -21.44 21.19
CA ARG A 280 -1.40 -22.21 22.35
C ARG A 280 -0.54 -23.45 22.63
N GLU A 281 -0.15 -24.19 21.59
CA GLU A 281 0.75 -25.34 21.72
C GLU A 281 2.14 -24.94 22.23
N ALA A 282 2.69 -23.83 21.73
CA ALA A 282 3.98 -23.30 22.16
C ALA A 282 3.95 -22.89 23.64
N LEU A 283 2.90 -22.19 24.09
CA LEU A 283 2.73 -21.83 25.50
C LEU A 283 2.56 -23.06 26.40
N ALA A 284 1.85 -24.10 25.94
CA ALA A 284 1.73 -25.35 26.68
C ALA A 284 3.07 -26.09 26.81
N ARG A 285 3.92 -26.07 25.77
CA ARG A 285 5.28 -26.62 25.81
C ARG A 285 6.17 -25.85 26.78
N PHE A 286 6.13 -24.51 26.71
CA PHE A 286 6.85 -23.65 27.64
C PHE A 286 6.45 -23.92 29.09
N ARG A 287 5.15 -23.98 29.40
CA ARG A 287 4.66 -24.23 30.76
C ARG A 287 5.13 -25.56 31.34
N ARG A 288 5.35 -26.58 30.50
CA ARG A 288 5.84 -27.89 30.94
C ARG A 288 7.36 -27.96 31.12
N GLY A 289 8.12 -27.30 30.25
CA GLY A 289 9.57 -27.54 30.14
C GLY A 289 10.45 -26.30 30.29
N GLY A 290 9.87 -25.09 30.36
CA GLY A 290 10.63 -23.85 30.46
C GLY A 290 11.59 -23.61 29.29
N VAL A 291 11.30 -24.12 28.09
CA VAL A 291 12.18 -23.95 26.91
C VAL A 291 12.01 -22.57 26.27
N ASP A 292 13.11 -21.93 25.87
CA ASP A 292 13.10 -20.57 25.30
C ASP A 292 12.42 -20.49 23.93
N HIS A 293 12.47 -21.58 23.16
CA HIS A 293 11.97 -21.66 21.78
C HIS A 293 11.01 -22.84 21.61
N PRO A 294 9.81 -22.79 22.21
CA PRO A 294 8.84 -23.88 22.13
C PRO A 294 8.11 -23.97 20.78
N GLY A 295 8.25 -22.95 19.92
CA GLY A 295 7.60 -22.89 18.62
C GLY A 295 8.01 -24.06 17.71
N PRO A 296 7.06 -24.68 16.97
CA PRO A 296 7.38 -25.79 16.08
C PRO A 296 8.26 -25.31 14.92
N THR A 297 9.22 -26.14 14.51
CA THR A 297 10.11 -25.93 13.36
C THR A 297 9.60 -26.58 12.07
N ASP A 298 8.50 -27.32 12.15
CA ASP A 298 7.83 -27.97 11.04
C ASP A 298 7.38 -26.93 9.98
N PRO A 299 7.79 -27.07 8.70
CA PRO A 299 7.35 -26.17 7.62
C PRO A 299 5.83 -26.05 7.49
N ASP A 300 5.07 -27.10 7.80
CA ASP A 300 3.60 -27.09 7.70
C ASP A 300 2.94 -26.24 8.81
N LYS A 301 3.73 -25.76 9.79
CA LYS A 301 3.31 -24.86 10.87
C LYS A 301 3.82 -23.43 10.71
N ALA A 302 4.08 -22.99 9.47
CA ALA A 302 4.51 -21.63 9.14
C ALA A 302 3.38 -20.58 9.22
N GLY A 303 2.75 -20.47 10.40
CA GLY A 303 1.72 -19.47 10.69
C GLY A 303 2.24 -18.03 10.74
N ASN A 304 1.37 -17.06 10.51
CA ASN A 304 1.64 -15.61 10.55
C ASN A 304 1.72 -15.01 11.97
N GLY A 305 1.42 -15.78 13.03
CA GLY A 305 1.25 -15.27 14.40
C GLY A 305 2.47 -14.61 15.04
N SER A 306 3.68 -14.86 14.54
CA SER A 306 4.88 -14.12 14.98
C SER A 306 5.11 -12.82 14.21
N LEU A 307 4.58 -12.69 12.99
CA LEU A 307 4.73 -11.52 12.12
C LEU A 307 3.75 -10.40 12.50
N MET A 308 2.53 -10.77 12.90
CA MET A 308 1.47 -9.83 13.31
C MET A 308 1.88 -8.91 14.46
N ARG A 309 2.78 -9.37 15.34
CA ARG A 309 3.21 -8.68 16.56
C ARG A 309 4.57 -7.98 16.46
N LEU A 310 5.14 -7.82 15.26
CA LEU A 310 6.57 -7.54 15.09
C LEU A 310 7.01 -6.09 15.41
N ALA A 311 6.13 -5.10 15.24
CA ALA A 311 6.47 -3.67 15.34
C ALA A 311 7.35 -3.29 16.54
N PRO A 312 7.12 -3.77 17.78
CA PRO A 312 7.94 -3.45 18.94
C PRO A 312 9.45 -3.71 18.76
N VAL A 313 9.80 -4.78 18.05
CA VAL A 313 11.20 -5.13 17.74
C VAL A 313 11.82 -4.10 16.81
N ALA A 314 11.08 -3.70 15.76
CA ALA A 314 11.53 -2.67 14.84
C ALA A 314 11.75 -1.33 15.55
N LEU A 315 10.83 -0.93 16.44
CA LEU A 315 10.95 0.29 17.22
C LEU A 315 12.21 0.29 18.11
N ARG A 316 12.42 -0.82 18.83
CA ARG A 316 13.49 -0.98 19.83
C ARG A 316 14.89 -1.11 19.22
N PHE A 317 15.02 -1.72 18.04
CA PHE A 317 16.33 -2.06 17.47
C PHE A 317 16.59 -1.40 16.11
N ARG A 318 15.79 -0.42 15.67
CA ARG A 318 15.90 0.25 14.35
C ARG A 318 17.30 0.72 13.96
N ARG A 319 18.13 1.11 14.94
CA ARG A 319 19.49 1.64 14.73
C ARG A 319 20.55 0.56 14.57
N ASP A 320 20.32 -0.65 15.10
CA ASP A 320 21.23 -1.78 15.02
C ASP A 320 20.60 -2.92 14.21
N ARG A 321 21.02 -3.05 12.95
CA ARG A 321 20.48 -4.04 12.03
C ARG A 321 20.88 -5.47 12.38
N ALA A 322 21.94 -5.70 13.14
CA ALA A 322 22.27 -7.05 13.60
C ALA A 322 21.34 -7.45 14.75
N ALA A 323 21.20 -6.59 15.76
CA ALA A 323 20.29 -6.83 16.89
C ALA A 323 18.83 -6.91 16.45
N LEU A 324 18.42 -6.09 15.47
CA LEU A 324 17.08 -6.13 14.88
C LEU A 324 16.75 -7.51 14.28
N ARG A 325 17.64 -8.05 13.45
CA ARG A 325 17.43 -9.34 12.79
C ARG A 325 17.47 -10.49 13.81
N ASP A 326 18.38 -10.44 14.78
CA ASP A 326 18.45 -11.41 15.87
C ASP A 326 17.15 -11.43 16.69
N ALA A 327 16.70 -10.27 17.18
CA ALA A 327 15.48 -10.16 17.97
C ALA A 327 14.23 -10.56 17.17
N ALA A 328 14.14 -10.19 15.89
CA ALA A 328 13.04 -10.60 15.01
C ALA A 328 12.98 -12.11 14.83
N ALA A 329 14.13 -12.78 14.73
CA ALA A 329 14.22 -14.22 14.61
C ALA A 329 13.85 -14.92 15.93
N ARG A 330 14.46 -14.50 17.05
CA ARG A 330 14.25 -15.10 18.37
C ARG A 330 12.83 -14.90 18.88
N GLN A 331 12.24 -13.71 18.70
CA GLN A 331 10.84 -13.49 19.09
C GLN A 331 9.92 -14.42 18.29
N SER A 332 10.19 -14.68 17.00
CA SER A 332 9.38 -15.62 16.23
C SER A 332 9.42 -17.01 16.85
N ARG A 333 10.62 -17.52 17.13
CA ARG A 333 10.84 -18.87 17.69
C ARG A 333 10.16 -19.13 19.03
N THR A 334 9.77 -18.09 19.77
CA THR A 334 8.96 -18.26 20.98
C THR A 334 7.59 -18.90 20.71
N THR A 335 7.05 -18.79 19.50
CA THR A 335 5.74 -19.40 19.15
C THR A 335 5.74 -20.07 17.78
N HIS A 336 6.49 -19.54 16.82
CA HIS A 336 6.58 -19.98 15.44
C HIS A 336 8.06 -20.16 15.05
N GLY A 337 8.53 -21.41 15.10
CA GLY A 337 9.93 -21.77 14.82
C GLY A 337 10.20 -22.19 13.37
N ALA A 338 9.17 -22.34 12.54
CA ALA A 338 9.29 -22.70 11.14
C ALA A 338 10.15 -21.67 10.39
N ALA A 339 11.04 -22.15 9.52
CA ALA A 339 12.04 -21.31 8.88
C ALA A 339 11.42 -20.11 8.13
N GLU A 340 10.30 -20.32 7.43
CA GLU A 340 9.62 -19.25 6.71
C GLU A 340 9.03 -18.18 7.64
N ALA A 341 8.46 -18.55 8.79
CA ALA A 341 7.94 -17.59 9.76
C ALA A 341 9.06 -16.72 10.38
N VAL A 342 10.19 -17.36 10.69
CA VAL A 342 11.39 -16.69 11.20
C VAL A 342 11.97 -15.73 10.15
N VAL A 343 12.12 -16.18 8.91
CA VAL A 343 12.67 -15.38 7.82
C VAL A 343 11.73 -14.22 7.44
N ALA A 344 10.42 -14.43 7.47
CA ALA A 344 9.43 -13.36 7.26
C ALA A 344 9.56 -12.26 8.30
N CYS A 345 9.70 -12.61 9.59
CA CYS A 345 9.94 -11.63 10.66
C CYS A 345 11.23 -10.84 10.43
N ILE A 346 12.33 -11.50 10.05
CA ILE A 346 13.59 -10.81 9.73
C ILE A 346 13.39 -9.81 8.59
N ALA A 347 12.82 -10.27 7.46
CA ALA A 347 12.64 -9.45 6.26
C ALA A 347 11.72 -8.25 6.53
N PHE A 348 10.61 -8.48 7.23
CA PHE A 348 9.64 -7.43 7.55
C PHE A 348 10.18 -6.42 8.58
N ALA A 349 10.97 -6.86 9.57
CA ALA A 349 11.63 -5.97 10.52
C ALA A 349 12.54 -4.96 9.81
N GLU A 350 13.25 -5.39 8.77
CA GLU A 350 14.11 -4.51 7.97
C GLU A 350 13.31 -3.45 7.20
N LEU A 351 12.15 -3.83 6.64
CA LEU A 351 11.23 -2.89 5.98
C LEU A 351 10.70 -1.85 6.97
N LEU A 352 10.27 -2.29 8.15
CA LEU A 352 9.78 -1.39 9.20
C LEU A 352 10.88 -0.43 9.68
N ALA A 353 12.09 -0.93 9.92
CA ALA A 353 13.20 -0.08 10.35
C ALA A 353 13.60 0.95 9.28
N ASP A 354 13.54 0.61 7.98
CA ASP A 354 13.75 1.58 6.90
C ASP A 354 12.64 2.63 6.85
N ALA A 355 11.38 2.20 6.96
CA ALA A 355 10.24 3.10 6.98
C ALA A 355 10.30 4.06 8.18
N ILE A 356 10.60 3.56 9.39
CA ILE A 356 10.77 4.36 10.61
C ILE A 356 11.95 5.34 10.49
N ALA A 357 13.04 4.94 9.83
CA ALA A 357 14.18 5.81 9.55
C ALA A 357 13.86 6.93 8.53
N GLY A 358 12.66 6.95 7.95
CA GLY A 358 12.22 7.98 7.01
C GLY A 358 12.62 7.69 5.56
N ALA A 359 12.99 6.46 5.23
CA ALA A 359 13.21 6.08 3.84
C ALA A 359 11.91 6.29 3.03
N PRO A 360 11.99 6.82 1.79
CA PRO A 360 10.81 7.01 0.97
C PRO A 360 10.15 5.67 0.65
N ARG A 361 8.82 5.69 0.44
CA ARG A 361 8.00 4.51 0.19
C ARG A 361 8.58 3.60 -0.90
N GLU A 362 9.06 4.19 -1.99
CA GLU A 362 9.63 3.47 -3.12
C GLU A 362 10.90 2.72 -2.73
N ALA A 363 11.73 3.31 -1.85
CA ALA A 363 12.94 2.70 -1.33
C ALA A 363 12.63 1.61 -0.29
N VAL A 364 11.61 1.80 0.54
CA VAL A 364 11.13 0.77 1.48
C VAL A 364 10.65 -0.45 0.69
N LEU A 365 9.75 -0.24 -0.28
CA LEU A 365 9.10 -1.30 -1.06
C LEU A 365 9.93 -1.83 -2.24
N ARG A 366 11.16 -1.35 -2.45
CA ARG A 366 12.00 -1.81 -3.57
C ARG A 366 12.26 -3.32 -3.47
N PRO A 367 12.35 -4.05 -4.58
CA PRO A 367 12.80 -5.44 -4.58
C PRO A 367 14.14 -5.61 -3.86
N ARG A 368 14.24 -6.63 -3.00
CA ARG A 368 15.42 -7.00 -2.22
C ARG A 368 15.74 -8.48 -2.48
N PRO A 369 16.39 -8.80 -3.61
CA PRO A 369 17.00 -10.11 -3.77
C PRO A 369 18.11 -10.21 -2.71
N GLY A 370 17.84 -10.94 -1.64
CA GLY A 370 18.67 -11.05 -0.45
C GLY A 370 18.81 -12.51 0.00
N PRO A 371 19.32 -12.77 1.21
CA PRO A 371 19.55 -14.14 1.70
C PRO A 371 18.26 -14.89 2.09
N TYR A 372 17.09 -14.34 1.78
CA TYR A 372 15.80 -14.96 2.10
C TYR A 372 15.53 -16.13 1.14
N ALA A 373 15.13 -17.27 1.68
CA ALA A 373 14.82 -18.47 0.90
C ALA A 373 13.30 -18.66 0.71
N GLY A 374 12.93 -19.59 -0.17
CA GLY A 374 11.55 -20.05 -0.33
C GLY A 374 10.57 -18.96 -0.77
N ALA A 375 9.32 -19.04 -0.29
CA ALA A 375 8.28 -18.10 -0.66
C ALA A 375 8.62 -16.66 -0.25
N ILE A 376 9.26 -16.48 0.91
CA ILE A 376 9.67 -15.17 1.41
C ILE A 376 10.71 -14.53 0.48
N GLY A 377 11.67 -15.31 -0.03
CA GLY A 377 12.63 -14.83 -1.04
C GLY A 377 11.96 -14.28 -2.29
N ALA A 378 10.97 -15.00 -2.84
CA ALA A 378 10.21 -14.55 -4.01
C ALA A 378 9.42 -13.26 -3.72
N ILE A 379 8.79 -13.17 -2.55
CA ILE A 379 8.03 -11.99 -2.10
C ILE A 379 8.94 -10.77 -1.97
N MET A 380 10.10 -10.92 -1.32
CA MET A 380 11.07 -9.85 -1.16
C MET A 380 11.71 -9.44 -2.50
N ALA A 381 11.84 -10.37 -3.45
CA ALA A 381 12.22 -10.08 -4.83
C ALA A 381 11.10 -9.42 -5.67
N GLY A 382 9.90 -9.26 -5.11
CA GLY A 382 8.79 -8.52 -5.72
C GLY A 382 7.78 -9.36 -6.49
N SER A 383 7.60 -10.65 -6.16
CA SER A 383 6.60 -11.55 -6.80
C SER A 383 5.17 -11.01 -6.80
N TRP A 384 4.84 -10.16 -5.83
CA TRP A 384 3.53 -9.54 -5.69
C TRP A 384 3.28 -8.38 -6.66
N ARG A 385 4.33 -7.83 -7.28
CA ARG A 385 4.20 -6.69 -8.17
C ARG A 385 3.48 -7.09 -9.44
N GLY A 386 2.46 -6.31 -9.81
CA GLY A 386 1.63 -6.57 -11.00
C GLY A 386 0.55 -7.63 -10.82
N LYS A 387 0.47 -8.30 -9.66
CA LYS A 387 -0.64 -9.22 -9.35
C LYS A 387 -1.97 -8.47 -9.26
N ALA A 388 -3.03 -9.07 -9.80
CA ALA A 388 -4.39 -8.58 -9.57
C ALA A 388 -4.88 -9.00 -8.18
N ARG A 389 -5.86 -8.28 -7.62
CA ARG A 389 -6.43 -8.57 -6.28
C ARG A 389 -6.84 -10.04 -6.12
N ARG A 390 -7.41 -10.65 -7.15
CA ARG A 390 -7.85 -12.07 -7.14
C ARG A 390 -6.70 -13.08 -6.97
N ASP A 391 -5.48 -12.70 -7.31
CA ASP A 391 -4.29 -13.56 -7.27
C ASP A 391 -3.54 -13.43 -5.93
N ILE A 392 -3.96 -12.48 -5.07
CA ILE A 392 -3.46 -12.33 -3.71
C ILE A 392 -4.24 -13.28 -2.79
N ARG A 393 -3.55 -13.97 -1.89
CA ARG A 393 -4.12 -14.80 -0.82
C ARG A 393 -3.85 -14.12 0.51
N ALA A 394 -4.78 -14.24 1.46
CA ALA A 394 -4.70 -13.60 2.77
C ALA A 394 -4.99 -14.61 3.88
N SER A 395 -4.46 -15.84 3.77
CA SER A 395 -4.68 -16.90 4.76
C SER A 395 -3.68 -16.82 5.91
N GLY A 396 -3.87 -17.68 6.93
CA GLY A 396 -2.96 -17.81 8.08
C GLY A 396 -1.53 -18.30 7.79
N TYR A 397 -1.17 -18.49 6.51
CA TYR A 397 0.19 -18.83 6.12
C TYR A 397 1.02 -17.54 6.02
N VAL A 398 2.17 -17.51 6.69
CA VAL A 398 3.00 -16.31 6.83
C VAL A 398 3.38 -15.66 5.49
N ALA A 399 3.64 -16.46 4.44
CA ALA A 399 3.98 -15.91 3.14
C ALA A 399 2.78 -15.24 2.46
N HIS A 400 1.58 -15.80 2.59
CA HIS A 400 0.35 -15.17 2.09
C HIS A 400 0.11 -13.82 2.79
N ALA A 401 0.17 -13.80 4.12
CA ALA A 401 -0.05 -12.60 4.91
C ALA A 401 0.98 -11.48 4.59
N LEU A 402 2.28 -11.84 4.48
CA LEU A 402 3.31 -10.90 4.08
C LEU A 402 3.10 -10.38 2.65
N GLU A 403 2.81 -11.27 1.70
CA GLU A 403 2.60 -10.89 0.30
C GLU A 403 1.40 -9.94 0.16
N ALA A 404 0.29 -10.27 0.82
CA ALA A 404 -0.92 -9.46 0.84
C ALA A 404 -0.67 -8.08 1.45
N ALA A 405 -0.03 -8.01 2.61
CA ALA A 405 0.26 -6.74 3.27
C ALA A 405 1.14 -5.82 2.40
N LEU A 406 2.21 -6.34 1.79
CA LEU A 406 3.07 -5.57 0.89
C LEU A 406 2.31 -5.10 -0.35
N TRP A 407 1.48 -5.97 -0.94
CA TRP A 407 0.64 -5.62 -2.08
C TRP A 407 -0.35 -4.51 -1.71
N CYS A 408 -1.07 -4.62 -0.59
CA CYS A 408 -2.03 -3.62 -0.14
C CYS A 408 -1.38 -2.26 0.08
N VAL A 409 -0.25 -2.21 0.81
CA VAL A 409 0.51 -0.99 1.05
C VAL A 409 1.06 -0.40 -0.24
N ALA A 410 1.40 -1.22 -1.25
CA ALA A 410 1.87 -0.74 -2.54
C ALA A 410 0.76 -0.23 -3.47
N GLN A 411 -0.50 -0.63 -3.26
CA GLN A 411 -1.65 -0.13 -4.05
C GLN A 411 -2.30 1.11 -3.42
N ALA A 412 -2.18 1.29 -2.10
CA ALA A 412 -2.81 2.38 -1.38
C ALA A 412 -2.05 3.71 -1.47
N GLU A 413 -2.75 4.83 -1.38
CA GLU A 413 -2.13 6.16 -1.32
C GLU A 413 -1.96 6.68 0.12
N ASP A 414 -2.77 6.18 1.04
CA ASP A 414 -2.77 6.55 2.44
C ASP A 414 -3.00 5.34 3.36
N PHE A 415 -2.89 5.58 4.66
CA PHE A 415 -3.06 4.56 5.68
C PHE A 415 -4.45 3.91 5.64
N ARG A 416 -5.52 4.72 5.51
CA ARG A 416 -6.92 4.24 5.50
C ARG A 416 -7.14 3.27 4.34
N ALA A 417 -6.70 3.65 3.15
CA ALA A 417 -6.79 2.83 1.96
C ALA A 417 -5.99 1.52 2.10
N ALA A 418 -4.79 1.56 2.71
CA ALA A 418 -3.97 0.36 2.91
C ALA A 418 -4.65 -0.65 3.83
N VAL A 419 -5.15 -0.18 4.98
CA VAL A 419 -5.82 -1.03 5.98
C VAL A 419 -7.16 -1.56 5.46
N LEU A 420 -8.00 -0.72 4.85
CA LEU A 420 -9.27 -1.19 4.28
C LEU A 420 -9.04 -2.18 3.13
N LEU A 421 -8.03 -1.96 2.29
CA LEU A 421 -7.72 -2.89 1.20
C LEU A 421 -7.29 -4.25 1.75
N ALA A 422 -6.48 -4.27 2.81
CA ALA A 422 -6.05 -5.49 3.49
C ALA A 422 -7.22 -6.22 4.17
N ALA A 423 -8.01 -5.53 4.99
CA ALA A 423 -9.17 -6.10 5.67
C ALA A 423 -10.20 -6.67 4.69
N ASN A 424 -10.43 -6.00 3.56
CA ASN A 424 -11.36 -6.45 2.53
C ASN A 424 -10.85 -7.64 1.70
N LEU A 425 -9.63 -8.15 1.92
CA LEU A 425 -9.24 -9.43 1.29
C LEU A 425 -9.99 -10.62 1.90
N GLY A 426 -10.58 -10.45 3.10
CA GLY A 426 -11.21 -11.54 3.86
C GLY A 426 -10.16 -12.55 4.33
N GLU A 427 -10.57 -13.81 4.49
CA GLU A 427 -9.72 -14.91 4.97
C GLU A 427 -9.21 -14.60 6.41
N ASP A 428 -7.92 -14.38 6.57
CA ASP A 428 -7.25 -13.97 7.82
C ASP A 428 -7.05 -12.44 7.77
N ALA A 429 -8.18 -11.74 7.91
CA ALA A 429 -8.34 -10.33 7.57
C ALA A 429 -7.74 -9.38 8.62
N ASP A 430 -7.88 -9.70 9.89
CA ASP A 430 -7.25 -9.02 11.03
C ASP A 430 -5.72 -9.08 10.93
N THR A 431 -5.14 -10.27 10.79
CA THR A 431 -3.68 -10.40 10.71
C THR A 431 -3.11 -9.69 9.48
N THR A 432 -3.75 -9.87 8.33
CA THR A 432 -3.31 -9.21 7.10
C THR A 432 -3.40 -7.68 7.22
N ALA A 433 -4.47 -7.16 7.84
CA ALA A 433 -4.63 -5.74 8.09
C ALA A 433 -3.68 -5.21 9.17
N ALA A 434 -3.36 -5.97 10.21
CA ALA A 434 -2.39 -5.62 11.23
C ALA A 434 -0.97 -5.51 10.65
N ILE A 435 -0.55 -6.48 9.83
CA ILE A 435 0.76 -6.43 9.14
C ILE A 435 0.81 -5.26 8.16
N ALA A 436 -0.25 -5.04 7.36
CA ALA A 436 -0.34 -3.87 6.48
C ALA A 436 -0.30 -2.56 7.29
N GLY A 437 -1.00 -2.52 8.43
CA GLY A 437 -1.07 -1.40 9.35
C GLY A 437 0.28 -1.05 9.97
N GLN A 438 1.10 -2.04 10.33
CA GLN A 438 2.48 -1.83 10.80
C GLN A 438 3.30 -1.03 9.78
N LEU A 439 3.29 -1.46 8.52
CA LEU A 439 4.10 -0.84 7.47
C LEU A 439 3.51 0.49 6.99
N ALA A 440 2.19 0.55 6.77
CA ALA A 440 1.51 1.79 6.42
C ALA A 440 1.69 2.84 7.51
N GLY A 441 1.56 2.46 8.78
CA GLY A 441 1.78 3.32 9.92
C GLY A 441 3.22 3.85 10.00
N ALA A 442 4.22 2.99 9.72
CA ALA A 442 5.61 3.41 9.63
C ALA A 442 5.88 4.39 8.47
N LEU A 443 5.15 4.27 7.36
CA LEU A 443 5.28 5.13 6.18
C LEU A 443 4.57 6.47 6.32
N HIS A 444 3.38 6.48 6.92
CA HIS A 444 2.50 7.64 7.02
C HIS A 444 2.54 8.35 8.38
N GLY A 445 3.16 7.74 9.39
CA GLY A 445 3.20 8.27 10.75
C GLY A 445 1.86 8.11 11.49
N ALA A 446 1.88 8.30 12.81
CA ALA A 446 0.66 8.32 13.62
C ALA A 446 -0.27 9.45 13.21
N THR A 447 0.29 10.56 12.76
CA THR A 447 -0.47 11.69 12.18
C THR A 447 -1.20 11.32 10.89
N GLY A 448 -0.71 10.34 10.12
CA GLY A 448 -1.35 9.83 8.92
C GLY A 448 -2.48 8.81 9.17
N ILE A 449 -2.66 8.34 10.41
CA ILE A 449 -3.78 7.46 10.78
C ILE A 449 -5.04 8.32 11.01
N PRO A 450 -6.20 7.95 10.43
CA PRO A 450 -7.46 8.68 10.61
C PRO A 450 -7.74 8.98 12.08
N ALA A 451 -7.99 10.26 12.40
CA ALA A 451 -8.14 10.71 13.78
C ALA A 451 -9.32 10.02 14.48
N GLU A 452 -10.39 9.77 13.73
CA GLU A 452 -11.57 9.04 14.19
C GLU A 452 -11.28 7.57 14.53
N TRP A 453 -10.33 6.93 13.85
CA TRP A 453 -9.90 5.56 14.18
C TRP A 453 -9.03 5.56 15.42
N ARG A 454 -8.11 6.51 15.55
CA ARG A 454 -7.30 6.67 16.76
C ARG A 454 -8.17 6.96 18.00
N ALA A 455 -9.21 7.76 17.84
CA ALA A 455 -10.14 8.10 18.92
C ALA A 455 -11.00 6.90 19.38
N ARG A 456 -11.37 5.99 18.47
CA ARG A 456 -12.15 4.78 18.79
C ARG A 456 -11.29 3.63 19.32
N LEU A 457 -10.02 3.57 18.93
CA LEU A 457 -9.13 2.47 19.24
C LEU A 457 -8.99 2.26 20.75
N ALA A 458 -9.28 1.04 21.22
CA ALA A 458 -9.12 0.66 22.60
C ALA A 458 -7.64 0.81 23.00
N TRP A 459 -7.41 1.47 24.15
CA TRP A 459 -6.07 1.70 24.70
C TRP A 459 -5.13 2.52 23.80
N ALA A 460 -5.66 3.35 22.89
CA ALA A 460 -4.85 4.20 22.00
C ALA A 460 -3.72 4.95 22.73
N GLY A 461 -4.04 5.61 23.86
CA GLY A 461 -3.05 6.35 24.65
C GLY A 461 -1.95 5.47 25.25
N ARG A 462 -2.28 4.25 25.70
CA ARG A 462 -1.28 3.28 26.18
C ARG A 462 -0.39 2.80 25.04
N ILE A 463 -0.97 2.44 23.90
CA ILE A 463 -0.24 1.97 22.71
C ILE A 463 0.74 3.05 22.24
N GLU A 464 0.29 4.30 22.17
CA GLU A 464 1.12 5.45 21.81
C GLU A 464 2.28 5.65 22.79
N GLN A 465 2.01 5.64 24.10
CA GLN A 465 3.03 5.79 25.13
C GLN A 465 4.07 4.66 25.07
N THR A 466 3.62 3.42 24.90
CA THR A 466 4.50 2.25 24.73
C THR A 466 5.39 2.39 23.49
N ALA A 467 4.84 2.86 22.37
CA ALA A 467 5.61 3.09 21.16
C ALA A 467 6.69 4.17 21.33
N ARG A 468 6.34 5.30 21.97
CA ARG A 468 7.30 6.38 22.28
C ARG A 468 8.41 5.89 23.20
N ALA A 469 8.08 5.10 24.23
CA ALA A 469 9.06 4.52 25.14
C ALA A 469 10.02 3.57 24.43
N LEU A 470 9.53 2.69 23.56
CA LEU A 470 10.38 1.79 22.75
C LEU A 470 11.29 2.57 21.79
N PHE A 471 10.75 3.60 21.15
CA PHE A 471 11.53 4.47 20.27
C PHE A 471 12.65 5.18 21.03
N ALA A 472 12.35 5.76 22.20
CA ALA A 472 13.35 6.41 23.04
C ALA A 472 14.44 5.44 23.54
N ALA A 473 14.08 4.17 23.80
CA ALA A 473 15.00 3.16 24.29
C ALA A 473 15.94 2.55 23.21
N GLY A 474 15.70 2.83 21.91
CA GLY A 474 16.39 2.15 20.80
C GLY A 474 17.31 2.99 19.93
#